data_AF-A0A7S7SMW6-F1
#
_entry.id   AF-A0A7S7SMW6-F1
#
_cell.length_a   1.000
_cell.length_b   1.000
_cell.length_c   1.000
_cell.angle_alpha   90.00
_cell.angle_beta   90.00
_cell.angle_gamma   90.00
#
_symmetry.space_group_name_H-M   'P 1'
#
loop_
_entity.id
_entity.type
_entity.pdbx_description
1 polymer ?
#
loop_
_entity_poly.entity_id
_entity_poly.type
_entity_poly.pdbx_seq_one_letter_code
_entity_poly.pdbx_strand_id
1 'polypeptide(L)'
;MNKGRASVLLGCLLVLAASGGIRGDGKYNGVVVFDRWGGCHLYGGAYVMEISEQVKGLLRPYADQAVLIDAKEVWQPINPGDGLIRKLAVLGPSEETTAVQFGRPPLLDDLELKVFANFRAASGPELILELKNNGTSKRGVDMDALAPTLLAKRQEVECFCPSDGPSCLAVTRTNINFLHQHPVAGACSVNGRSRTVRLWLSPGVAVQKAFELGPGQSIEVSLQFDLSAGEYEFLAGYGAGVHQSRTLASNRIAFDVDGQGQPHLVGLAAEAATGTRTREACGGIARADVFLWPTPLKTRGCPWPTPLKTPA
;
A
#
# COMPACT_ATOMS: atom_id res chain seq x y z
N MET A 1 -30.25 -44.50 18.70
CA MET A 1 -30.05 -43.04 18.79
C MET A 1 -28.59 -42.77 19.14
N ASN A 2 -27.74 -42.45 18.15
CA ASN A 2 -26.37 -42.02 18.40
C ASN A 2 -26.14 -40.70 17.67
N LYS A 3 -25.77 -39.67 18.45
CA LYS A 3 -25.62 -38.28 18.01
C LYS A 3 -24.35 -38.15 17.16
N GLY A 4 -24.53 -37.65 15.95
CA GLY A 4 -23.45 -37.34 15.02
C GLY A 4 -22.54 -36.24 15.55
N ARG A 5 -21.22 -36.45 15.40
CA ARG A 5 -20.22 -35.39 15.45
C ARG A 5 -19.92 -35.01 14.00
N ALA A 6 -20.52 -33.92 13.55
CA ALA A 6 -20.15 -33.27 12.30
C ALA A 6 -18.93 -32.38 12.57
N SER A 7 -17.74 -32.86 12.18
CA SER A 7 -16.56 -32.01 12.09
C SER A 7 -16.69 -31.12 10.87
N VAL A 8 -16.96 -29.84 11.07
CA VAL A 8 -16.92 -28.83 10.00
C VAL A 8 -15.46 -28.43 9.78
N LEU A 9 -14.83 -29.01 8.76
CA LEU A 9 -13.58 -28.51 8.20
C LEU A 9 -13.91 -27.28 7.35
N LEU A 10 -13.70 -26.09 7.91
CA LEU A 10 -13.80 -24.83 7.17
C LEU A 10 -12.51 -24.66 6.35
N GLY A 11 -12.57 -25.01 5.07
CA GLY A 11 -11.48 -24.80 4.13
C GLY A 11 -11.31 -23.32 3.81
N CYS A 12 -10.14 -22.75 4.14
CA CYS A 12 -9.73 -21.43 3.68
C CYS A 12 -9.52 -21.48 2.16
N LEU A 13 -10.43 -20.90 1.39
CA LEU A 13 -10.23 -20.59 -0.03
C LEU A 13 -9.23 -19.42 -0.15
N LEU A 14 -7.94 -19.75 -0.18
CA LEU A 14 -6.89 -18.81 -0.59
C LEU A 14 -6.86 -18.78 -2.12
N VAL A 15 -7.58 -17.85 -2.73
CA VAL A 15 -7.38 -17.50 -4.14
C VAL A 15 -6.14 -16.58 -4.22
N LEU A 16 -4.96 -17.18 -4.26
CA LEU A 16 -3.69 -16.46 -4.46
C LEU A 16 -3.32 -16.48 -5.95
N ALA A 17 -3.96 -15.63 -6.74
CA ALA A 17 -3.49 -15.29 -8.07
C ALA A 17 -2.71 -13.97 -8.01
N ALA A 18 -1.57 -14.00 -7.32
CA ALA A 18 -0.50 -13.01 -7.45
C ALA A 18 0.78 -13.79 -7.68
N SER A 19 1.45 -13.54 -8.80
CA SER A 19 2.69 -14.17 -9.29
C SER A 19 3.70 -14.35 -8.16
N GLY A 20 3.61 -15.48 -7.46
CA GLY A 20 4.41 -15.80 -6.29
C GLY A 20 5.69 -16.46 -6.73
N GLY A 21 6.72 -15.66 -7.03
CA GLY A 21 8.06 -16.19 -7.15
C GLY A 21 8.56 -16.69 -5.81
N ILE A 22 9.18 -17.87 -5.79
CA ILE A 22 9.98 -18.34 -4.65
C ILE A 22 11.01 -17.25 -4.36
N ARG A 23 11.05 -16.78 -3.10
CA ARG A 23 12.08 -15.85 -2.65
C ARG A 23 13.31 -16.66 -2.28
N GLY A 24 14.44 -16.31 -2.88
CA GLY A 24 15.70 -17.01 -2.67
C GLY A 24 16.88 -16.06 -2.66
N ASP A 25 18.07 -16.60 -2.54
CA ASP A 25 19.30 -15.82 -2.53
C ASP A 25 19.49 -15.04 -3.83
N GLY A 26 20.24 -13.94 -3.77
CA GLY A 26 20.58 -13.12 -4.92
C GLY A 26 20.49 -11.62 -4.66
N LYS A 27 20.46 -10.85 -5.74
CA LYS A 27 20.47 -9.38 -5.68
C LYS A 27 19.07 -8.82 -5.48
N TYR A 28 18.94 -7.92 -4.52
CA TYR A 28 17.71 -7.20 -4.19
C TYR A 28 17.98 -5.70 -4.15
N ASN A 29 17.10 -4.94 -4.80
CA ASN A 29 17.02 -3.49 -4.72
C ASN A 29 15.79 -3.08 -3.90
N GLY A 30 15.92 -2.01 -3.14
CA GLY A 30 14.78 -1.41 -2.46
C GLY A 30 15.19 -0.27 -1.55
N VAL A 31 14.18 0.44 -1.06
CA VAL A 31 14.34 1.47 -0.03
C VAL A 31 14.42 0.78 1.33
N VAL A 32 15.43 1.11 2.13
CA VAL A 32 15.54 0.61 3.51
C VAL A 32 14.57 1.40 4.38
N VAL A 33 13.58 0.71 4.94
CA VAL A 33 12.60 1.31 5.84
C VAL A 33 12.82 0.73 7.23
N PHE A 34 13.05 1.62 8.20
CA PHE A 34 12.92 1.27 9.61
C PHE A 34 11.54 1.70 10.10
N ASP A 35 10.79 0.75 10.64
CA ASP A 35 9.45 1.03 11.18
C ASP A 35 9.51 1.69 12.56
N ARG A 36 8.34 2.11 13.05
CA ARG A 36 8.20 2.75 14.38
C ARG A 36 8.67 1.91 15.57
N TRP A 37 8.80 0.59 15.43
CA TRP A 37 9.32 -0.31 16.47
C TRP A 37 10.79 -0.68 16.24
N GLY A 38 11.40 -0.16 15.18
CA GLY A 38 12.78 -0.38 14.82
C GLY A 38 13.04 -1.65 14.01
N GLY A 39 12.00 -2.37 13.56
CA GLY A 39 12.11 -3.42 12.55
C GLY A 39 12.60 -2.86 11.23
N CYS A 40 13.20 -3.70 10.37
CA CYS A 40 13.84 -3.27 9.14
C CYS A 40 13.27 -4.01 7.94
N HIS A 41 12.92 -3.25 6.91
CA HIS A 41 12.27 -3.74 5.71
C HIS A 41 13.03 -3.25 4.48
N LEU A 42 13.22 -4.12 3.49
CA LEU A 42 13.69 -3.70 2.17
C LEU A 42 12.48 -3.62 1.25
N TYR A 43 12.19 -2.40 0.82
CA TYR A 43 10.94 -2.04 0.20
C TYR A 43 11.11 -1.86 -1.32
N GLY A 44 10.47 -2.70 -2.13
CA GLY A 44 10.58 -2.75 -3.59
C GLY A 44 9.30 -2.37 -4.34
N GLY A 45 8.40 -1.59 -3.72
CA GLY A 45 7.08 -1.24 -4.28
C GLY A 45 6.04 -2.24 -3.78
N ALA A 46 5.42 -3.00 -4.68
CA ALA A 46 4.46 -4.06 -4.31
C ALA A 46 5.06 -5.26 -3.56
N TYR A 47 6.36 -5.25 -3.34
CA TYR A 47 7.09 -6.35 -2.72
C TYR A 47 7.95 -5.81 -1.58
N VAL A 48 7.81 -6.44 -0.42
CA VAL A 48 8.58 -6.11 0.78
C VAL A 48 9.33 -7.36 1.24
N MET A 49 10.58 -7.18 1.64
CA MET A 49 11.38 -8.22 2.30
C MET A 49 11.64 -7.80 3.73
N GLU A 50 11.37 -8.70 4.67
CA GLU A 50 11.76 -8.52 6.07
C GLU A 50 13.29 -8.68 6.17
N ILE A 51 13.96 -7.85 6.96
CA ILE A 51 15.39 -7.97 7.24
C ILE A 51 15.56 -8.44 8.68
N SER A 52 16.30 -9.54 8.86
CA SER A 52 16.50 -10.11 10.19
C SER A 52 17.16 -9.12 11.14
N GLU A 53 16.72 -9.16 12.40
CA GLU A 53 17.29 -8.40 13.51
C GLU A 53 18.81 -8.60 13.62
N GLN A 54 19.32 -9.77 13.22
CA GLN A 54 20.74 -10.11 13.26
C GLN A 54 21.59 -9.34 12.25
N VAL A 55 21.00 -8.87 11.14
CA VAL A 55 21.74 -8.23 10.04
C VAL A 55 21.28 -6.82 9.71
N LYS A 56 20.13 -6.36 10.23
CA LYS A 56 19.61 -5.01 9.95
C LYS A 56 20.57 -3.87 10.32
N GLY A 57 21.48 -4.11 11.26
CA GLY A 57 22.51 -3.14 11.65
C GLY A 57 23.37 -2.68 10.46
N LEU A 58 23.59 -3.56 9.48
CA LEU A 58 24.32 -3.25 8.24
C LEU A 58 23.60 -2.22 7.36
N LEU A 59 22.27 -2.11 7.50
CA LEU A 59 21.44 -1.23 6.68
C LEU A 59 21.09 0.10 7.35
N ARG A 60 21.42 0.28 8.65
CA ARG A 60 21.19 1.54 9.38
C ARG A 60 21.73 2.79 8.65
N PRO A 61 22.94 2.77 8.04
CA PRO A 61 23.45 3.93 7.30
C PRO A 61 22.63 4.31 6.06
N TYR A 62 21.78 3.39 5.58
CA TYR A 62 20.97 3.53 4.37
C TYR A 62 19.49 3.75 4.69
N ALA A 63 19.14 4.06 5.93
CA ALA A 63 17.75 4.34 6.31
C ALA A 63 17.13 5.40 5.39
N ASP A 64 15.93 5.11 4.90
CA ASP A 64 15.16 5.91 3.94
C ASP A 64 15.86 6.12 2.58
N GLN A 65 16.86 5.30 2.25
CA GLN A 65 17.59 5.34 0.99
C GLN A 65 17.44 4.04 0.20
N ALA A 66 17.53 4.15 -1.13
CA ALA A 66 17.57 3.00 -2.02
C ALA A 66 18.96 2.34 -2.00
N VAL A 67 18.98 1.04 -1.78
CA VAL A 67 20.21 0.24 -1.66
C VAL A 67 20.12 -0.99 -2.55
N LEU A 68 21.27 -1.41 -3.09
CA LEU A 68 21.45 -2.73 -3.68
C LEU A 68 22.12 -3.63 -2.65
N ILE A 69 21.50 -4.78 -2.38
CA ILE A 69 22.06 -5.82 -1.51
C ILE A 69 22.18 -7.14 -2.25
N ASP A 70 23.04 -8.00 -1.73
CA ASP A 70 23.18 -9.39 -2.13
C ASP A 70 22.75 -10.27 -0.95
N ALA A 71 21.51 -10.75 -0.99
CA ALA A 71 20.95 -11.65 0.01
C ALA A 71 21.59 -13.03 -0.15
N LYS A 72 22.21 -13.51 0.92
CA LYS A 72 22.95 -14.79 0.97
C LYS A 72 22.16 -15.91 1.64
N GLU A 73 21.09 -15.55 2.34
CA GLU A 73 20.18 -16.50 2.95
C GLU A 73 18.81 -15.86 3.06
N VAL A 74 17.83 -16.43 2.36
CA VAL A 74 16.42 -16.02 2.43
C VAL A 74 15.56 -17.16 2.97
N TRP A 75 14.78 -16.88 4.01
CA TRP A 75 13.80 -17.81 4.56
C TRP A 75 12.38 -17.37 4.19
N GLN A 76 11.61 -18.27 3.58
CA GLN A 76 10.22 -18.05 3.21
C GLN A 76 9.38 -19.22 3.74
N PRO A 77 8.63 -19.05 4.84
CA PRO A 77 7.90 -20.14 5.48
C PRO A 77 6.78 -20.71 4.61
N ILE A 78 6.16 -19.87 3.78
CA ILE A 78 5.05 -20.25 2.90
C ILE A 78 5.26 -19.65 1.53
N ASN A 79 5.02 -20.46 0.50
CA ASN A 79 4.97 -20.00 -0.88
C ASN A 79 3.52 -20.04 -1.39
N PRO A 80 2.95 -18.90 -1.84
CA PRO A 80 3.57 -17.59 -1.90
C PRO A 80 3.45 -16.83 -0.57
N GLY A 81 4.49 -16.08 -0.18
CA GLY A 81 4.55 -15.33 1.07
C GLY A 81 5.72 -14.34 1.09
N ASP A 82 5.85 -13.56 2.16
CA ASP A 82 7.02 -12.69 2.35
C ASP A 82 8.27 -13.50 2.73
N GLY A 83 9.44 -12.95 2.44
CA GLY A 83 10.72 -13.55 2.78
C GLY A 83 11.45 -12.75 3.86
N LEU A 84 12.16 -13.45 4.74
CA LEU A 84 13.11 -12.91 5.69
C LEU A 84 14.53 -13.08 5.15
N ILE A 85 15.25 -11.98 4.94
CA ILE A 85 16.67 -11.99 4.62
C ILE A 85 17.46 -12.12 5.92
N ARG A 86 18.14 -13.26 6.08
CA ARG A 86 18.90 -13.61 7.31
C ARG A 86 20.39 -13.31 7.18
N LYS A 87 20.91 -13.27 5.95
CA LYS A 87 22.29 -12.90 5.63
C LYS A 87 22.32 -12.04 4.39
N LEU A 88 23.12 -10.99 4.39
CA LEU A 88 23.29 -10.10 3.25
C LEU A 88 24.67 -9.48 3.20
N ALA A 89 25.06 -9.02 2.01
CA ALA A 89 26.12 -8.04 1.81
C ALA A 89 25.51 -6.77 1.20
N VAL A 90 25.90 -5.60 1.69
CA VAL A 90 25.50 -4.33 1.09
C VAL A 90 26.44 -4.05 -0.07
N LEU A 91 25.89 -3.91 -1.28
CA LEU A 91 26.67 -3.62 -2.49
C LEU A 91 26.83 -2.11 -2.72
N GLY A 92 26.05 -1.29 -2.02
CA GLY A 92 26.10 0.17 -2.09
C GLY A 92 24.72 0.76 -2.36
N PRO A 93 24.65 2.09 -2.58
CA PRO A 93 23.45 2.73 -3.09
C PRO A 93 22.94 2.00 -4.35
N SER A 94 21.62 1.93 -4.53
CA SER A 94 21.06 1.41 -5.78
C SER A 94 21.48 2.33 -6.92
N GLU A 95 22.51 1.95 -7.68
CA GLU A 95 22.95 2.72 -8.83
C GLU A 95 21.87 2.67 -9.92
N GLU A 96 21.53 3.84 -10.48
CA GLU A 96 20.78 3.90 -11.73
C GLU A 96 21.60 3.20 -12.82
N THR A 97 21.17 2.01 -13.22
CA THR A 97 21.67 1.41 -14.45
C THR A 97 21.25 2.31 -15.61
N THR A 98 22.16 3.18 -16.02
CA THR A 98 22.03 3.99 -17.22
C THR A 98 21.86 3.01 -18.39
N ALA A 99 20.71 3.12 -19.07
CA ALA A 99 20.33 2.44 -20.30
C ALA A 99 20.10 0.91 -20.26
N VAL A 100 18.82 0.51 -20.13
CA VAL A 100 18.22 -0.42 -21.10
C VAL A 100 16.86 0.13 -21.52
N GLN A 101 16.74 0.54 -22.78
CA GLN A 101 15.45 0.83 -23.43
C GLN A 101 15.00 -0.41 -24.18
N PHE A 102 13.76 -0.84 -23.99
CA PHE A 102 12.71 -0.90 -25.02
C PHE A 102 11.32 -1.12 -24.36
N GLY A 103 10.33 -0.25 -24.66
CA GLY A 103 8.89 -0.42 -24.31
C GLY A 103 8.27 0.40 -23.15
N ARG A 104 9.05 1.26 -22.47
CA ARG A 104 8.85 2.10 -21.24
C ARG A 104 7.43 2.39 -20.70
N PRO A 105 7.21 2.30 -19.35
CA PRO A 105 7.40 3.44 -18.39
C PRO A 105 8.01 3.02 -17.00
N PRO A 106 8.30 3.91 -16.00
CA PRO A 106 8.59 5.36 -16.01
C PRO A 106 9.99 5.74 -15.44
N LEU A 107 10.38 7.00 -15.67
CA LEU A 107 11.30 7.74 -14.81
C LEU A 107 10.54 8.06 -13.51
N LEU A 108 10.99 7.53 -12.36
CA LEU A 108 10.43 7.89 -11.05
C LEU A 108 10.77 9.33 -10.67
N ASP A 109 11.74 9.92 -11.35
CA ASP A 109 12.13 11.31 -11.19
C ASP A 109 10.89 12.20 -11.31
N ASP A 110 10.75 13.04 -10.29
CA ASP A 110 9.64 13.97 -10.09
C ASP A 110 8.28 13.35 -9.69
N LEU A 111 8.16 12.03 -9.49
CA LEU A 111 6.99 11.48 -8.81
C LEU A 111 7.18 11.54 -7.29
N GLU A 112 6.17 12.02 -6.59
CA GLU A 112 6.11 12.07 -5.14
C GLU A 112 4.93 11.23 -4.65
N LEU A 113 5.17 10.34 -3.70
CA LEU A 113 4.15 9.53 -3.06
C LEU A 113 4.05 9.91 -1.59
N LYS A 114 2.84 10.26 -1.19
CA LYS A 114 2.50 10.58 0.19
C LYS A 114 1.36 9.71 0.67
N VAL A 115 1.30 9.51 1.97
CA VAL A 115 0.19 8.86 2.65
C VAL A 115 -0.33 9.76 3.78
N PHE A 116 -1.64 9.73 3.97
CA PHE A 116 -2.35 10.52 4.97
C PHE A 116 -3.38 9.66 5.70
N ALA A 117 -3.73 10.07 6.92
CA ALA A 117 -4.86 9.51 7.65
C ALA A 117 -6.04 10.49 7.65
N ASN A 118 -7.24 9.96 7.42
CA ASN A 118 -8.50 10.65 7.59
C ASN A 118 -9.44 9.81 8.46
N PHE A 119 -9.13 9.73 9.76
CA PHE A 119 -9.89 8.91 10.72
C PHE A 119 -11.25 9.51 11.13
N ARG A 120 -11.58 10.70 10.60
CA ARG A 120 -12.85 11.39 10.85
C ARG A 120 -13.78 11.40 9.62
N ALA A 121 -13.48 10.62 8.58
CA ALA A 121 -14.34 10.56 7.42
C ALA A 121 -15.74 10.04 7.80
N ALA A 122 -16.78 10.62 7.19
CA ALA A 122 -18.17 10.25 7.47
C ALA A 122 -18.48 8.78 7.12
N SER A 123 -17.76 8.24 6.14
CA SER A 123 -17.82 6.86 5.65
C SER A 123 -17.06 5.86 6.52
N GLY A 124 -16.32 6.32 7.53
CA GLY A 124 -15.42 5.53 8.36
C GLY A 124 -13.94 5.96 8.22
N PRO A 125 -13.03 5.42 9.03
CA PRO A 125 -11.62 5.78 8.98
C PRO A 125 -10.96 5.43 7.64
N GLU A 126 -10.16 6.37 7.12
CA GLU A 126 -9.50 6.24 5.82
C GLU A 126 -7.98 6.42 5.91
N LEU A 127 -7.26 5.69 5.06
CA LEU A 127 -5.85 5.91 4.70
C LEU A 127 -5.80 6.34 3.23
N ILE A 128 -5.20 7.49 2.95
CA ILE A 128 -5.20 8.10 1.62
C ILE A 128 -3.79 8.04 1.05
N LEU A 129 -3.63 7.50 -0.16
CA LEU A 129 -2.39 7.55 -0.92
C LEU A 129 -2.51 8.67 -1.95
N GLU A 130 -1.52 9.55 -2.02
CA GLU A 130 -1.41 10.59 -3.04
C GLU A 130 -0.16 10.33 -3.88
N LEU A 131 -0.32 10.11 -5.18
CA LEU A 131 0.79 10.08 -6.13
C LEU A 131 0.73 11.35 -7.00
N LYS A 132 1.76 12.17 -6.91
CA LYS A 132 1.84 13.47 -7.58
C LYS A 132 3.02 13.55 -8.53
N ASN A 133 2.80 14.14 -9.69
CA ASN A 133 3.87 14.52 -10.61
C ASN A 133 4.34 15.95 -10.33
N ASN A 134 5.47 16.09 -9.65
CA ASN A 134 6.15 17.37 -9.40
C ASN A 134 7.07 17.80 -10.56
N GLY A 135 7.10 17.03 -11.64
CA GLY A 135 7.97 17.27 -12.79
C GLY A 135 7.38 18.25 -13.79
N THR A 136 8.16 18.55 -14.82
CA THR A 136 7.78 19.44 -15.92
C THR A 136 7.22 18.70 -17.13
N SER A 137 7.26 17.36 -17.12
CA SER A 137 6.80 16.50 -18.21
C SER A 137 5.72 15.54 -17.74
N LYS A 138 4.91 15.02 -18.66
CA LYS A 138 3.96 13.95 -18.35
C LYS A 138 4.65 12.68 -17.86
N ARG A 139 3.98 11.95 -16.97
CA ARG A 139 4.45 10.69 -16.41
C ARG A 139 3.37 9.61 -16.52
N GLY A 140 3.73 8.46 -17.07
CA GLY A 140 2.87 7.28 -17.06
C GLY A 140 2.79 6.68 -15.66
N VAL A 141 1.58 6.35 -15.23
CA VAL A 141 1.27 5.71 -13.95
C VAL A 141 0.69 4.33 -14.22
N ASP A 142 1.18 3.33 -13.48
CA ASP A 142 0.66 1.96 -13.46
C ASP A 142 0.17 1.60 -12.05
N MET A 143 -1.13 1.37 -11.91
CA MET A 143 -1.75 1.04 -10.62
C MET A 143 -1.41 -0.37 -10.12
N ASP A 144 -0.83 -1.24 -10.97
CA ASP A 144 -0.25 -2.52 -10.53
C ASP A 144 1.05 -2.29 -9.73
N ALA A 145 1.72 -1.16 -9.92
CA ALA A 145 2.96 -0.79 -9.23
C ALA A 145 2.72 -0.01 -7.94
N LEU A 146 1.51 0.56 -7.73
CA LEU A 146 1.13 1.28 -6.52
C LEU A 146 0.59 0.31 -5.46
N ALA A 147 1.30 0.17 -4.35
CA ALA A 147 1.04 -0.84 -3.35
C ALA A 147 0.93 -0.26 -1.94
N PRO A 148 -0.22 -0.39 -1.27
CA PRO A 148 -0.32 -0.10 0.15
C PRO A 148 0.37 -1.20 0.96
N THR A 149 0.96 -0.81 2.09
CA THR A 149 1.54 -1.73 3.06
C THR A 149 1.11 -1.33 4.46
N LEU A 150 0.65 -2.31 5.22
CA LEU A 150 0.28 -2.13 6.63
C LEU A 150 1.18 -3.02 7.47
N LEU A 151 1.94 -2.40 8.38
CA LEU A 151 2.71 -3.06 9.40
C LEU A 151 1.91 -3.09 10.71
N ALA A 152 2.02 -4.18 11.45
CA ALA A 152 1.45 -4.31 12.78
C ALA A 152 2.54 -4.71 13.78
N LYS A 153 2.43 -4.23 15.01
CA LYS A 153 3.28 -4.70 16.10
C LYS A 153 3.04 -6.18 16.32
N ARG A 154 4.13 -6.92 16.49
CA ARG A 154 4.06 -8.35 16.79
C ARG A 154 3.46 -8.57 18.18
N GLN A 155 2.49 -9.47 18.27
CA GLN A 155 1.69 -9.76 19.46
C GLN A 155 1.65 -11.27 19.79
N GLU A 156 2.56 -12.07 19.20
CA GLU A 156 2.61 -13.53 19.34
C GLU A 156 1.37 -14.25 18.77
N VAL A 157 0.65 -13.56 17.88
CA VAL A 157 -0.62 -14.01 17.29
C VAL A 157 -0.58 -14.02 15.76
N GLU A 158 0.60 -13.89 15.17
CA GLU A 158 0.77 -13.73 13.73
C GLU A 158 0.89 -15.08 13.03
N CYS A 159 -0.11 -15.37 12.19
CA CYS A 159 -0.02 -16.44 11.21
C CYS A 159 0.91 -15.98 10.09
N PHE A 160 1.93 -16.79 9.78
CA PHE A 160 2.73 -16.66 8.56
C PHE A 160 3.59 -15.39 8.44
N CYS A 161 3.86 -14.70 9.54
CA CYS A 161 4.86 -13.63 9.58
C CYS A 161 6.28 -14.22 9.64
N PRO A 162 7.14 -13.99 8.63
CA PRO A 162 8.50 -14.50 8.65
C PRO A 162 9.45 -13.65 9.49
N SER A 163 9.02 -12.47 9.97
CA SER A 163 9.88 -11.55 10.72
C SER A 163 10.35 -12.15 12.04
N ASP A 164 11.64 -11.99 12.34
CA ASP A 164 12.20 -12.22 13.67
C ASP A 164 12.25 -10.93 14.51
N GLY A 165 11.76 -9.82 13.96
CA GLY A 165 11.71 -8.50 14.60
C GLY A 165 10.41 -8.20 15.36
N PRO A 166 10.24 -6.93 15.77
CA PRO A 166 9.12 -6.46 16.60
C PRO A 166 7.82 -6.23 15.84
N SER A 167 7.83 -6.37 14.52
CA SER A 167 6.73 -6.02 13.61
C SER A 167 6.47 -7.13 12.60
N CYS A 168 5.29 -7.09 11.97
CA CYS A 168 4.93 -7.98 10.88
C CYS A 168 4.17 -7.24 9.79
N LEU A 169 4.37 -7.64 8.54
CA LEU A 169 3.54 -7.24 7.39
C LEU A 169 2.12 -7.81 7.54
N ALA A 170 1.19 -6.96 7.97
CA ALA A 170 -0.23 -7.30 8.13
C ALA A 170 -0.99 -7.22 6.79
N VAL A 171 -0.62 -6.25 5.94
CA VAL A 171 -1.05 -6.17 4.54
C VAL A 171 0.17 -5.90 3.68
N THR A 172 0.40 -6.76 2.69
CA THR A 172 1.51 -6.71 1.75
C THR A 172 1.14 -7.48 0.49
N ARG A 173 2.00 -7.44 -0.53
CA ARG A 173 1.86 -8.18 -1.80
C ARG A 173 0.51 -7.96 -2.49
N THR A 174 -0.03 -6.76 -2.33
CA THR A 174 -1.24 -6.27 -2.98
C THR A 174 -0.93 -4.96 -3.67
N ASN A 175 -1.75 -4.57 -4.64
CA ASN A 175 -1.68 -3.29 -5.31
C ASN A 175 -3.09 -2.71 -5.49
N ILE A 176 -3.19 -1.46 -5.92
CA ILE A 176 -4.50 -0.79 -6.02
C ILE A 176 -5.42 -1.48 -7.03
N ASN A 177 -4.88 -1.96 -8.15
CA ASN A 177 -5.67 -2.67 -9.14
C ASN A 177 -6.22 -4.01 -8.61
N PHE A 178 -5.43 -4.75 -7.85
CA PHE A 178 -5.86 -5.98 -7.18
C PHE A 178 -6.89 -5.69 -6.08
N LEU A 179 -6.65 -4.69 -5.23
CA LEU A 179 -7.58 -4.28 -4.17
C LEU A 179 -8.95 -3.85 -4.69
N HIS A 180 -8.99 -3.31 -5.92
CA HIS A 180 -10.25 -2.92 -6.56
C HIS A 180 -11.19 -4.09 -6.79
N GLN A 181 -10.64 -5.26 -7.08
CA GLN A 181 -11.41 -6.48 -7.37
C GLN A 181 -11.45 -7.41 -6.16
N HIS A 182 -10.45 -7.33 -5.29
CA HIS A 182 -10.19 -8.28 -4.22
C HIS A 182 -9.75 -7.55 -2.95
N PRO A 183 -10.71 -7.12 -2.10
CA PRO A 183 -10.42 -6.63 -0.76
C PRO A 183 -9.47 -7.57 -0.02
N VAL A 184 -8.45 -7.02 0.64
CA VAL A 184 -7.59 -7.81 1.52
C VAL A 184 -8.38 -8.10 2.79
N ALA A 185 -8.45 -9.38 3.15
CA ALA A 185 -9.04 -9.83 4.41
C ALA A 185 -8.23 -11.01 4.95
N GLY A 186 -7.81 -10.90 6.20
CA GLY A 186 -7.13 -11.95 6.94
C GLY A 186 -7.61 -11.99 8.38
N ALA A 187 -7.68 -13.19 8.94
CA ALA A 187 -7.88 -13.38 10.37
C ALA A 187 -6.94 -14.48 10.85
N CYS A 188 -6.26 -14.24 11.96
CA CYS A 188 -5.46 -15.25 12.64
C CYS A 188 -5.94 -15.36 14.08
N SER A 189 -5.93 -16.57 14.64
CA SER A 189 -6.23 -16.81 16.05
C SER A 189 -5.18 -17.74 16.64
N VAL A 190 -4.50 -17.27 17.69
CA VAL A 190 -3.47 -18.01 18.43
C VAL A 190 -3.79 -17.87 19.92
N ASN A 191 -3.85 -18.99 20.63
CA ASN A 191 -4.11 -19.03 22.09
C ASN A 191 -5.35 -18.22 22.53
N GLY A 192 -6.42 -18.25 21.74
CA GLY A 192 -7.68 -17.54 22.04
C GLY A 192 -7.64 -16.03 21.79
N ARG A 193 -6.53 -15.49 21.29
CA ARG A 193 -6.42 -14.11 20.80
C ARG A 193 -6.54 -14.11 19.28
N SER A 194 -7.44 -13.29 18.76
CA SER A 194 -7.61 -13.11 17.32
C SER A 194 -7.13 -11.74 16.87
N ARG A 195 -6.55 -11.69 15.68
CA ARG A 195 -6.31 -10.48 14.92
C ARG A 195 -7.04 -10.58 13.60
N THR A 196 -7.85 -9.58 13.32
CA THR A 196 -8.51 -9.33 12.03
C THR A 196 -7.82 -8.16 11.36
N VAL A 197 -7.57 -8.32 10.05
CA VAL A 197 -7.05 -7.27 9.19
C VAL A 197 -7.88 -7.27 7.92
N ARG A 198 -8.51 -6.14 7.62
CA ARG A 198 -9.22 -5.91 6.36
C ARG A 198 -8.85 -4.55 5.80
N LEU A 199 -8.62 -4.48 4.50
CA LEU A 199 -8.28 -3.27 3.77
C LEU A 199 -8.93 -3.31 2.38
N TRP A 200 -9.63 -2.25 2.00
CA TRP A 200 -10.32 -2.14 0.71
C TRP A 200 -10.35 -0.71 0.20
N LEU A 201 -10.66 -0.52 -1.09
CA LEU A 201 -10.87 0.82 -1.64
C LEU A 201 -12.18 1.41 -1.16
N SER A 202 -12.16 2.72 -0.86
CA SER A 202 -13.38 3.45 -0.54
C SER A 202 -14.40 3.38 -1.69
N PRO A 203 -15.71 3.36 -1.41
CA PRO A 203 -16.73 3.33 -2.45
C PRO A 203 -16.58 4.50 -3.44
N GLY A 204 -16.76 4.23 -4.74
CA GLY A 204 -16.71 5.25 -5.79
C GLY A 204 -15.31 5.56 -6.34
N VAL A 205 -14.25 4.95 -5.81
CA VAL A 205 -12.91 5.06 -6.39
C VAL A 205 -12.86 4.30 -7.72
N ALA A 206 -12.76 5.04 -8.82
CA ALA A 206 -12.54 4.46 -10.15
C ALA A 206 -11.04 4.17 -10.35
N VAL A 207 -10.68 2.90 -10.55
CA VAL A 207 -9.29 2.50 -10.79
C VAL A 207 -9.09 2.24 -12.28
N GLN A 208 -8.36 3.11 -12.95
CA GLN A 208 -7.81 2.83 -14.28
C GLN A 208 -6.47 2.14 -14.11
N LYS A 209 -6.25 1.04 -14.83
CA LYS A 209 -5.01 0.26 -14.71
C LYS A 209 -3.76 1.11 -14.97
N ALA A 210 -3.78 1.90 -16.04
CA ALA A 210 -2.69 2.80 -16.40
C ALA A 210 -3.23 4.09 -17.02
N PHE A 211 -2.55 5.22 -16.78
CA PHE A 211 -2.90 6.54 -17.30
C PHE A 211 -1.69 7.49 -17.22
N GLU A 212 -1.85 8.74 -17.67
CA GLU A 212 -0.81 9.76 -17.57
C GLU A 212 -1.16 10.83 -16.53
N LEU A 213 -0.18 11.22 -15.72
CA LEU A 213 -0.19 12.43 -14.91
C LEU A 213 0.58 13.54 -15.61
N GLY A 214 -0.08 14.66 -15.89
CA GLY A 214 0.55 15.89 -16.33
C GLY A 214 1.35 16.58 -15.22
N PRO A 215 2.18 17.58 -15.57
CA PRO A 215 2.90 18.40 -14.59
C PRO A 215 1.98 18.98 -13.52
N GLY A 216 2.33 18.80 -12.25
CA GLY A 216 1.56 19.27 -11.10
C GLY A 216 0.30 18.47 -10.77
N GLN A 217 -0.09 17.49 -11.60
CA GLN A 217 -1.28 16.67 -11.34
C GLN A 217 -0.99 15.58 -10.30
N SER A 218 -2.02 15.22 -9.55
CA SER A 218 -1.99 14.09 -8.61
C SER A 218 -3.22 13.19 -8.77
N ILE A 219 -3.09 11.97 -8.26
CA ILE A 219 -4.22 11.11 -7.92
C ILE A 219 -4.28 10.91 -6.43
N GLU A 220 -5.49 10.69 -5.91
CA GLU A 220 -5.70 10.19 -4.56
C GLU A 220 -6.44 8.86 -4.60
N VAL A 221 -5.96 7.91 -3.80
CA VAL A 221 -6.60 6.61 -3.59
C VAL A 221 -6.92 6.48 -2.11
N SER A 222 -8.22 6.48 -1.79
CA SER A 222 -8.69 6.33 -0.40
C SER A 222 -8.97 4.87 -0.08
N LEU A 223 -8.35 4.37 0.98
CA LEU A 223 -8.52 3.03 1.51
C LEU A 223 -9.28 3.08 2.83
N GLN A 224 -10.22 2.16 3.02
CA GLN A 224 -10.87 1.91 4.30
C GLN A 224 -10.34 0.62 4.91
N PHE A 225 -10.44 0.53 6.23
CA PHE A 225 -9.95 -0.63 6.97
C PHE A 225 -10.87 -1.03 8.12
N ASP A 226 -10.73 -2.30 8.52
CA ASP A 226 -11.28 -2.87 9.74
C ASP A 226 -10.17 -3.71 10.37
N LEU A 227 -9.68 -3.23 11.51
CA LEU A 227 -8.49 -3.74 12.19
C LEU A 227 -8.84 -4.05 13.64
N SER A 228 -8.27 -5.13 14.17
CA SER A 228 -8.32 -5.37 15.62
C SER A 228 -7.53 -4.32 16.40
N ALA A 229 -7.81 -4.23 17.71
CA ALA A 229 -7.04 -3.38 18.60
C ALA A 229 -5.54 -3.70 18.52
N GLY A 230 -4.70 -2.68 18.44
CA GLY A 230 -3.27 -2.86 18.25
C GLY A 230 -2.55 -1.64 17.72
N GLU A 231 -1.25 -1.80 17.56
CA GLU A 231 -0.33 -0.78 17.11
C GLU A 231 0.01 -1.01 15.63
N TYR A 232 -0.10 0.03 14.80
CA TYR A 232 0.04 -0.05 13.35
C TYR A 232 0.94 1.05 12.76
N GLU A 233 1.54 0.76 11.60
CA GLU A 233 2.18 1.75 10.76
C GLU A 233 1.80 1.52 9.29
N PHE A 234 1.41 2.59 8.61
CA PHE A 234 1.02 2.55 7.21
C PHE A 234 2.01 3.31 6.33
N LEU A 235 2.30 2.72 5.17
CA LEU A 235 3.10 3.31 4.12
C LEU A 235 2.66 2.74 2.76
N ALA A 236 3.14 3.34 1.69
CA ALA A 236 2.89 2.90 0.35
C ALA A 236 4.15 2.89 -0.50
N GLY A 237 4.08 2.07 -1.53
CA GLY A 237 5.12 1.79 -2.48
C GLY A 237 4.72 2.11 -3.89
N TYR A 238 5.66 2.60 -4.68
CA TYR A 238 5.52 2.65 -6.12
C TYR A 238 6.76 2.09 -6.81
N GLY A 239 6.61 0.96 -7.50
CA GLY A 239 7.74 0.31 -8.16
C GLY A 239 7.40 -1.07 -8.70
N ALA A 240 8.27 -1.57 -9.57
CA ALA A 240 8.08 -2.82 -10.30
C ALA A 240 8.76 -4.03 -9.63
N GLY A 241 9.12 -3.91 -8.36
CA GLY A 241 9.62 -4.99 -7.52
C GLY A 241 11.11 -4.96 -7.20
N VAL A 242 11.49 -5.83 -6.27
CA VAL A 242 12.85 -5.90 -5.67
C VAL A 242 13.98 -6.28 -6.63
N HIS A 243 13.68 -6.65 -7.88
CA HIS A 243 14.70 -6.92 -8.91
C HIS A 243 14.90 -5.74 -9.86
N GLN A 244 14.14 -4.66 -9.69
CA GLN A 244 14.29 -3.43 -10.46
C GLN A 244 14.90 -2.33 -9.58
N SER A 245 15.80 -1.55 -10.15
CA SER A 245 16.54 -0.49 -9.43
C SER A 245 15.66 0.68 -8.98
N ARG A 246 14.44 0.79 -9.52
CA ARG A 246 13.56 1.96 -9.36
C ARG A 246 12.35 1.62 -8.48
N THR A 247 12.40 2.10 -7.24
CA THR A 247 11.30 2.05 -6.28
C THR A 247 11.20 3.37 -5.53
N LEU A 248 9.98 3.80 -5.26
CA LEU A 248 9.64 4.91 -4.38
C LEU A 248 8.89 4.39 -3.16
N ALA A 249 9.21 4.92 -1.99
CA ALA A 249 8.48 4.69 -0.75
C ALA A 249 7.90 6.02 -0.25
N SER A 250 6.69 6.00 0.30
CA SER A 250 6.04 7.18 0.87
C SER A 250 6.63 7.55 2.24
N ASN A 251 6.13 8.65 2.81
CA ASN A 251 6.18 8.84 4.26
C ASN A 251 5.47 7.69 5.01
N ARG A 252 5.62 7.66 6.34
CA ARG A 252 4.98 6.68 7.22
C ARG A 252 3.92 7.34 8.10
N ILE A 253 2.85 6.63 8.40
CA ILE A 253 1.80 7.05 9.34
C ILE A 253 1.68 6.02 10.44
N ALA A 254 2.08 6.40 11.65
CA ALA A 254 1.88 5.61 12.85
C ALA A 254 0.52 5.92 13.48
N PHE A 255 -0.23 4.87 13.81
CA PHE A 255 -1.51 4.97 14.51
C PHE A 255 -1.75 3.72 15.34
N ASP A 256 -2.58 3.81 16.37
CA ASP A 256 -3.09 2.62 17.06
C ASP A 256 -4.60 2.54 16.90
N VAL A 257 -5.12 1.34 17.12
CA VAL A 257 -6.54 1.02 17.12
C VAL A 257 -6.91 0.57 18.53
N ASP A 258 -7.93 1.20 19.11
CA ASP A 258 -8.37 0.89 20.46
C ASP A 258 -9.27 -0.36 20.54
N GLY A 259 -9.72 -0.70 21.75
CA GLY A 259 -10.61 -1.84 21.99
C GLY A 259 -12.00 -1.72 21.34
N GLN A 260 -12.37 -0.54 20.83
CA GLN A 260 -13.61 -0.27 20.10
C GLN A 260 -13.40 -0.23 18.57
N GLY A 261 -12.18 -0.51 18.10
CA GLY A 261 -11.83 -0.45 16.68
C GLY A 261 -11.63 0.98 16.17
N GLN A 262 -11.48 1.98 17.06
CA GLN A 262 -11.27 3.37 16.67
C GLN A 262 -9.77 3.67 16.53
N PRO A 263 -9.34 4.22 15.37
CA PRO A 263 -7.94 4.55 15.14
C PRO A 263 -7.57 5.95 15.65
N HIS A 264 -6.39 6.09 16.25
CA HIS A 264 -5.80 7.36 16.66
C HIS A 264 -4.34 7.47 16.20
N LEU A 265 -3.98 8.64 15.68
CA LEU A 265 -2.61 8.94 15.29
C LEU A 265 -1.69 8.99 16.52
N VAL A 266 -0.45 8.56 16.35
CA VAL A 266 0.59 8.61 17.39
C VAL A 266 1.89 9.20 16.86
N GLY A 267 2.71 9.74 17.78
CA GLY A 267 4.00 10.34 17.46
C GLY A 267 3.91 11.57 16.55
N LEU A 268 4.92 11.77 15.70
CA LEU A 268 5.04 12.93 14.80
C LEU A 268 3.84 13.11 13.85
N ALA A 269 3.13 12.02 13.50
CA ALA A 269 1.93 12.08 12.67
C ALA A 269 0.76 12.78 13.39
N ALA A 270 0.65 12.63 14.71
CA ALA A 270 -0.35 13.32 15.52
C ALA A 270 -0.08 14.83 15.59
N GLU A 271 1.19 15.23 15.61
CA GLU A 271 1.60 16.64 15.63
C GLU A 271 1.25 17.33 14.30
N ALA A 272 1.53 16.69 13.16
CA ALA A 272 1.21 17.24 11.84
C ALA A 272 -0.30 17.37 11.55
N ALA A 273 -1.13 16.47 12.08
CA ALA A 273 -2.58 16.46 11.85
C ALA A 273 -3.34 17.58 12.58
N THR A 274 -2.71 18.29 13.52
CA THR A 274 -3.29 19.50 14.13
C THR A 274 -3.28 20.72 13.20
N GLY A 275 -2.52 20.67 12.11
CA GLY A 275 -2.60 21.61 10.99
C GLY A 275 -3.79 21.26 10.09
N THR A 276 -4.87 22.03 10.19
CA THR A 276 -6.14 21.77 9.48
C THR A 276 -5.93 21.77 7.95
N ARG A 277 -6.02 20.60 7.30
CA ARG A 277 -6.14 20.52 5.83
C ARG A 277 -7.57 20.90 5.47
N THR A 278 -7.81 22.16 5.12
CA THR A 278 -9.05 22.56 4.43
C THR A 278 -9.06 21.83 3.09
N ARG A 279 -10.00 20.89 2.93
CA ARG A 279 -10.33 20.30 1.63
C ARG A 279 -10.82 21.42 0.71
N GLU A 280 -9.93 22.05 -0.05
CA GLU A 280 -10.32 22.58 -1.35
C GLU A 280 -10.41 21.38 -2.30
N ALA A 281 -11.63 20.90 -2.48
CA ALA A 281 -11.95 19.92 -3.50
C ALA A 281 -11.78 20.57 -4.89
N CYS A 282 -10.56 20.56 -5.40
CA CYS A 282 -10.27 20.83 -6.81
C CYS A 282 -9.65 19.59 -7.42
N GLY A 283 -10.50 18.80 -8.10
CA GLY A 283 -10.07 17.58 -8.79
C GLY A 283 -11.21 16.71 -9.27
N GLY A 284 -12.38 17.28 -9.58
CA GLY A 284 -13.25 16.62 -10.54
C GLY A 284 -12.41 16.44 -11.81
N ILE A 285 -12.25 15.20 -12.25
CA ILE A 285 -11.71 14.90 -13.58
C ILE A 285 -12.49 15.80 -14.54
N ALA A 286 -11.81 16.78 -15.12
CA ALA A 286 -12.38 17.57 -16.18
C ALA A 286 -12.86 16.55 -17.21
N ARG A 287 -14.17 16.47 -17.41
CA ARG A 287 -14.77 15.72 -18.51
C ARG A 287 -14.06 16.19 -19.77
N ALA A 288 -13.15 15.38 -20.30
CA ALA A 288 -12.80 15.50 -21.69
C ALA A 288 -14.09 15.25 -22.44
N ASP A 289 -14.52 16.24 -23.23
CA ASP A 289 -15.61 16.12 -24.17
C ASP A 289 -15.27 14.99 -25.16
N VAL A 290 -15.68 13.77 -24.83
CA VAL A 290 -15.69 12.68 -25.76
C VAL A 290 -16.92 12.87 -26.63
N PHE A 291 -16.66 13.34 -27.85
CA PHE A 291 -17.59 13.44 -28.96
C PHE A 291 -18.17 12.04 -29.23
N LEU A 292 -19.35 11.77 -28.70
CA LEU A 292 -20.17 10.61 -29.04
C LEU A 292 -21.42 11.14 -29.73
N TRP A 293 -21.69 10.74 -30.97
CA TRP A 293 -23.03 10.66 -31.59
C TRP A 293 -22.93 10.02 -33.01
N PRO A 294 -24.01 9.43 -33.61
CA PRO A 294 -25.44 9.45 -33.20
C PRO A 294 -26.07 8.09 -32.76
N THR A 295 -26.83 8.15 -31.64
CA THR A 295 -28.23 7.69 -31.34
C THR A 295 -28.93 6.43 -31.89
N PRO A 296 -30.07 5.94 -31.28
CA PRO A 296 -31.00 6.63 -30.37
C PRO A 296 -31.54 5.95 -29.07
N LEU A 297 -31.82 6.84 -28.10
CA LEU A 297 -33.00 6.98 -27.21
C LEU A 297 -33.49 5.82 -26.32
N LYS A 298 -33.48 6.06 -24.99
CA LYS A 298 -34.73 6.38 -24.24
C LYS A 298 -34.44 7.08 -22.91
N THR A 299 -35.21 8.14 -22.69
CA THR A 299 -35.18 9.13 -21.62
C THR A 299 -36.04 8.72 -20.41
N ARG A 300 -35.54 8.99 -19.19
CA ARG A 300 -36.24 9.49 -17.98
C ARG A 300 -35.12 10.05 -17.09
N GLY A 301 -35.02 11.30 -16.65
CA GLY A 301 -35.98 12.36 -16.39
C GLY A 301 -35.88 12.72 -14.91
N CYS A 302 -35.04 13.69 -14.54
CA CYS A 302 -35.11 14.40 -13.25
C CYS A 302 -34.76 15.89 -13.48
N PRO A 303 -35.56 16.83 -12.93
CA PRO A 303 -35.50 18.24 -13.28
C PRO A 303 -34.42 18.99 -12.49
N TRP A 304 -33.78 19.94 -13.15
CA TRP A 304 -32.96 20.97 -12.49
C TRP A 304 -33.84 22.15 -12.07
N PRO A 305 -33.53 22.83 -10.94
CA PRO A 305 -34.22 24.05 -10.54
C PRO A 305 -33.75 25.25 -11.38
N THR A 306 -34.71 26.11 -11.74
CA THR A 306 -34.52 27.40 -12.41
C THR A 306 -33.84 28.42 -11.49
N PRO A 307 -32.97 29.31 -12.00
CA PRO A 307 -32.38 30.38 -11.20
C PRO A 307 -33.35 31.56 -11.03
N LEU A 308 -33.34 32.11 -9.81
CA LEU A 308 -34.03 33.33 -9.40
C LEU A 308 -33.51 34.56 -10.17
N LYS A 309 -34.45 35.35 -10.68
CA LYS A 309 -34.19 36.71 -11.20
C LYS A 309 -33.99 37.68 -10.03
N THR A 310 -32.91 38.44 -10.04
CA THR A 310 -32.79 39.70 -9.30
C THR A 310 -33.57 40.81 -10.04
N PRO A 311 -34.34 41.65 -9.34
CA PRO A 311 -34.88 42.87 -9.91
C PRO A 311 -33.87 44.03 -9.86
N ALA A 312 -34.18 45.06 -10.66
CA ALA A 312 -33.39 46.24 -11.02
C ALA A 312 -32.78 47.03 -9.84
#